data_AF-A0A7W8QPX4-F1
#
_entry.id   AF-A0A7W8QPX4-F1
#
_cell.length_a   1.000
_cell.length_b   1.000
_cell.length_c   1.000
_cell.angle_alpha   90.00
_cell.angle_beta   90.00
_cell.angle_gamma   90.00
#
_symmetry.space_group_name_H-M   'P 1'
#
loop_
_entity.id
_entity.type
_entity.pdbx_description
1 polymer ?
#
loop_
_entity_poly.entity_id
_entity_poly.type
_entity_poly.pdbx_seq_one_letter_code
_entity_poly.pdbx_strand_id
1 'polypeptide(L)'
;MPLGEDNLAARAARLIAREAGRPDAPVDIRIDKSIPVAGGMAGGSADAAAALVACDALWETGLGLPRLLELAAGLGSDVPFALLGGTAVGTGRGEVLTPLASPGRFHWVFALSGEGLSTPAVFAEYDRLRPDAPAPRGNPALTEALAAGDARALAAALGNDLQAAAVSLRPDLSRVLDAGLAAGALAGLVSGSGPTCAFLAGSAEEAAAVARALDASGGCESTATAHGDVPGARPV
;
A
#
# COMPACT_ATOMS: atom_id res chain seq x y z
N MET A 1 11.87 -4.39 12.71
CA MET A 1 10.81 -5.39 12.43
C MET A 1 10.79 -6.40 13.55
N PRO A 2 9.62 -6.84 14.05
CA PRO A 2 9.56 -7.99 14.95
C PRO A 2 10.06 -9.23 14.20
N LEU A 3 11.09 -9.88 14.73
CA LEU A 3 11.59 -11.17 14.24
C LEU A 3 10.88 -12.37 14.93
N GLY A 4 9.91 -12.07 15.80
CA GLY A 4 9.20 -13.04 16.63
C GLY A 4 7.86 -13.48 16.04
N GLU A 5 7.09 -14.19 16.86
CA GLU A 5 5.85 -14.86 16.48
C GLU A 5 4.72 -13.94 16.01
N ASP A 6 4.79 -12.66 16.39
CA ASP A 6 3.83 -11.63 15.98
C ASP A 6 4.05 -11.16 14.53
N ASN A 7 5.14 -11.58 13.87
CA ASN A 7 5.41 -11.26 12.48
C ASN A 7 4.37 -11.94 11.56
N LEU A 8 3.70 -11.14 10.72
CA LEU A 8 2.66 -11.65 9.82
C LEU A 8 3.17 -12.70 8.83
N ALA A 9 4.44 -12.64 8.39
CA ALA A 9 5.04 -13.66 7.54
C ALA A 9 5.22 -15.00 8.27
N ALA A 10 5.64 -14.97 9.53
CA ALA A 10 5.73 -16.19 10.36
C ALA A 10 4.34 -16.80 10.61
N ARG A 11 3.33 -15.95 10.87
CA ARG A 11 1.94 -16.40 11.00
C ARG A 11 1.40 -17.00 9.70
N ALA A 12 1.68 -16.39 8.56
CA ALA A 12 1.31 -16.89 7.23
C ALA A 12 1.90 -18.29 6.97
N ALA A 13 3.20 -18.48 7.22
CA ALA A 13 3.85 -19.76 7.02
C ALA A 13 3.25 -20.86 7.91
N ARG A 14 2.96 -20.55 9.19
CA ARG A 14 2.29 -21.50 10.10
C ARG A 14 0.88 -21.86 9.65
N LEU A 15 0.14 -20.93 9.02
CA LEU A 15 -1.17 -21.24 8.46
C LEU A 15 -1.04 -22.26 7.34
N ILE A 16 -0.13 -22.05 6.37
CA ILE A 16 0.07 -23.03 5.30
C ILE A 16 0.60 -24.35 5.84
N ALA A 17 1.50 -24.35 6.82
CA ALA A 17 2.01 -25.58 7.45
C ALA A 17 0.87 -26.45 8.03
N ARG A 18 -0.15 -25.81 8.62
CA ARG A 18 -1.36 -26.50 9.11
C ARG A 18 -2.21 -27.03 7.96
N GLU A 19 -2.44 -26.24 6.92
CA GLU A 19 -3.17 -26.69 5.72
C GLU A 19 -2.45 -27.87 5.03
N ALA A 20 -1.11 -27.91 5.10
CA ALA A 20 -0.28 -29.01 4.62
C ALA A 20 -0.31 -30.27 5.50
N GLY A 21 -0.99 -30.24 6.66
CA GLY A 21 -0.97 -31.32 7.64
C GLY A 21 0.39 -31.51 8.34
N ARG A 22 1.24 -30.47 8.36
CA ARG A 22 2.62 -30.48 8.89
C ARG A 22 2.86 -29.30 9.84
N PRO A 23 2.13 -29.18 10.96
CA PRO A 23 2.17 -28.00 11.82
C PRO A 23 3.56 -27.70 12.42
N ASP A 24 4.41 -28.72 12.53
CA ASP A 24 5.76 -28.63 13.11
C ASP A 24 6.88 -28.58 12.05
N ALA A 25 6.55 -28.46 10.77
CA ALA A 25 7.56 -28.40 9.72
C ALA A 25 8.42 -27.12 9.87
N PRO A 26 9.76 -27.25 9.93
CA PRO A 26 10.63 -26.08 9.99
C PRO A 26 10.62 -25.36 8.64
N VAL A 27 10.62 -24.03 8.70
CA VAL A 27 10.80 -23.15 7.55
C VAL A 27 11.65 -21.96 7.97
N ASP A 28 12.59 -21.58 7.12
CA ASP A 28 13.38 -20.35 7.27
C ASP A 28 12.89 -19.33 6.25
N ILE A 29 12.57 -18.13 6.71
CA ILE A 29 12.01 -17.05 5.88
C ILE A 29 12.96 -15.87 5.91
N ARG A 30 13.56 -15.58 4.77
CA ARG A 30 14.39 -14.39 4.57
C ARG A 30 13.64 -13.40 3.68
N ILE A 31 13.45 -12.19 4.19
CA ILE A 31 12.74 -11.12 3.49
C ILE A 31 13.74 -10.02 3.13
N ASP A 32 13.82 -9.70 1.84
CA ASP A 32 14.52 -8.51 1.36
C ASP A 32 13.52 -7.35 1.25
N LYS A 33 13.75 -6.27 2.02
CA LYS A 33 12.76 -5.22 2.25
C LYS A 33 13.12 -3.94 1.52
N SER A 34 12.42 -3.69 0.41
CA SER A 34 12.42 -2.39 -0.26
C SER A 34 11.20 -1.53 0.09
N ILE A 35 10.16 -2.11 0.70
CA ILE A 35 8.99 -1.38 1.19
C ILE A 35 9.31 -0.80 2.58
N PRO A 36 9.21 0.53 2.77
CA PRO A 36 9.53 1.18 4.04
C PRO A 36 8.69 0.67 5.21
N VAL A 37 9.32 0.58 6.37
CA VAL A 37 8.66 0.17 7.62
C VAL A 37 7.79 1.34 8.12
N ALA A 38 6.55 1.05 8.53
CA ALA A 38 5.61 2.04 9.04
C ALA A 38 5.32 3.24 8.10
N GLY A 39 5.46 3.03 6.79
CA GLY A 39 5.26 4.04 5.76
C GLY A 39 3.84 4.16 5.20
N GLY A 40 2.84 3.44 5.74
CA GLY A 40 1.50 3.43 5.14
C GLY A 40 1.36 2.61 3.85
N MET A 41 2.40 1.86 3.46
CA MET A 41 2.44 1.05 2.22
C MET A 41 2.16 -0.45 2.43
N ALA A 42 1.56 -0.82 3.56
CA ALA A 42 1.20 -2.21 3.91
C ALA A 42 2.35 -3.24 3.77
N GLY A 43 3.61 -2.83 4.00
CA GLY A 43 4.77 -3.70 3.75
C GLY A 43 4.78 -5.02 4.53
N GLY A 44 4.27 -5.05 5.77
CA GLY A 44 4.15 -6.30 6.53
C GLY A 44 3.08 -7.25 5.97
N SER A 45 2.03 -6.70 5.37
CA SER A 45 0.99 -7.48 4.69
C SER A 45 1.51 -8.06 3.38
N ALA A 46 2.36 -7.33 2.66
CA ALA A 46 3.08 -7.85 1.49
C ALA A 46 4.01 -9.01 1.85
N ASP A 47 4.75 -8.92 2.96
CA ASP A 47 5.59 -10.01 3.44
C ASP A 47 4.76 -11.27 3.77
N ALA A 48 3.58 -11.08 4.36
CA ALA A 48 2.66 -12.17 4.68
C ALA A 48 2.07 -12.83 3.43
N ALA A 49 1.64 -12.04 2.44
CA ALA A 49 1.16 -12.54 1.16
C ALA A 49 2.24 -13.34 0.42
N ALA A 50 3.48 -12.84 0.40
CA ALA A 50 4.62 -13.56 -0.17
C ALA A 50 4.90 -14.88 0.58
N ALA A 51 4.83 -14.88 1.91
CA ALA A 51 4.99 -16.09 2.71
C ALA A 51 3.89 -17.13 2.45
N LEU A 52 2.62 -16.71 2.28
CA LEU A 52 1.53 -17.61 1.89
C LEU A 52 1.83 -18.31 0.56
N VAL A 53 2.19 -17.54 -0.47
CA VAL A 53 2.49 -18.07 -1.82
C VAL A 53 3.72 -18.96 -1.82
N ALA A 54 4.80 -18.53 -1.17
CA ALA A 54 6.05 -19.28 -1.11
C ALA A 54 5.89 -20.60 -0.35
N CYS A 55 5.13 -20.60 0.75
CA CYS A 55 4.88 -21.81 1.53
C CYS A 55 3.90 -22.77 0.83
N ASP A 56 2.87 -22.25 0.14
CA ASP A 56 1.94 -23.09 -0.65
C ASP A 56 2.70 -23.81 -1.77
N ALA A 57 3.66 -23.12 -2.40
CA ALA A 57 4.57 -23.73 -3.37
C ALA A 57 5.56 -24.71 -2.73
N LEU A 58 6.22 -24.33 -1.62
CA LEU A 58 7.23 -25.15 -0.94
C LEU A 58 6.68 -26.49 -0.45
N TRP A 59 5.45 -26.50 0.06
CA TRP A 59 4.80 -27.70 0.57
C TRP A 59 3.80 -28.32 -0.41
N GLU A 60 3.74 -27.79 -1.64
CA GLU A 60 2.92 -28.31 -2.74
C GLU A 60 1.45 -28.51 -2.35
N THR A 61 0.90 -27.60 -1.53
CA THR A 61 -0.47 -27.75 -1.00
C THR A 61 -1.56 -27.52 -2.04
N GLY A 62 -1.26 -26.74 -3.09
CA GLY A 62 -2.17 -26.53 -4.22
C GLY A 62 -3.48 -25.86 -3.81
N LEU A 63 -3.46 -24.99 -2.81
CA LEU A 63 -4.68 -24.40 -2.22
C LEU A 63 -5.44 -23.50 -3.21
N GLY A 64 -4.71 -22.89 -4.15
CA GLY A 64 -5.28 -21.99 -5.14
C GLY A 64 -5.65 -20.61 -4.56
N LEU A 65 -5.83 -19.63 -5.45
CA LEU A 65 -6.05 -18.24 -5.07
C LEU A 65 -7.24 -18.01 -4.13
N PRO A 66 -8.43 -18.62 -4.32
CA PRO A 66 -9.57 -18.40 -3.42
C PRO A 66 -9.25 -18.75 -1.97
N ARG A 67 -8.62 -19.91 -1.73
CA ARG A 67 -8.26 -20.34 -0.37
C ARG A 67 -7.15 -19.47 0.23
N LEU A 68 -6.17 -19.06 -0.57
CA LEU A 68 -5.12 -18.13 -0.11
C LEU A 68 -5.70 -16.77 0.29
N LEU A 69 -6.70 -16.25 -0.42
CA LEU A 69 -7.39 -15.01 -0.08
C LEU A 69 -8.17 -15.14 1.25
N GLU A 70 -8.84 -16.27 1.49
CA GLU A 70 -9.50 -16.54 2.77
C GLU A 70 -8.51 -16.54 3.95
N LEU A 71 -7.37 -17.24 3.79
CA LEU A 71 -6.32 -17.28 4.81
C LEU A 71 -5.70 -15.89 5.04
N ALA A 72 -5.48 -15.13 3.97
CA ALA A 72 -4.97 -13.76 4.03
C ALA A 72 -5.90 -12.82 4.81
N ALA A 73 -7.21 -12.92 4.60
CA ALA A 73 -8.18 -12.09 5.32
C ALA A 73 -8.15 -12.34 6.85
N GLY A 74 -7.76 -13.55 7.28
CA GLY A 74 -7.52 -13.90 8.69
C GLY A 74 -6.20 -13.35 9.27
N LEU A 75 -5.24 -12.97 8.43
CA LEU A 75 -3.96 -12.40 8.86
C LEU A 75 -4.04 -10.88 9.07
N GLY A 76 -4.72 -10.18 8.16
CA GLY A 76 -4.91 -8.73 8.22
C GLY A 76 -5.63 -8.18 6.99
N SER A 77 -6.24 -6.99 7.12
CA SER A 77 -7.10 -6.42 6.07
C SER A 77 -6.39 -6.16 4.74
N ASP A 78 -5.09 -5.84 4.76
CA ASP A 78 -4.33 -5.52 3.54
C ASP A 78 -3.64 -6.73 2.90
N VAL A 79 -3.62 -7.89 3.57
CA VAL A 79 -2.95 -9.10 3.05
C VAL A 79 -3.63 -9.65 1.78
N PRO A 80 -4.98 -9.69 1.70
CA PRO A 80 -5.66 -10.07 0.45
C PRO A 80 -5.26 -9.20 -0.73
N PHE A 81 -5.06 -7.90 -0.52
CA PHE A 81 -4.71 -6.99 -1.60
C PHE A 81 -3.29 -7.26 -2.10
N ALA A 82 -2.34 -7.52 -1.20
CA ALA A 82 -0.98 -7.89 -1.59
C ALA A 82 -0.89 -9.23 -2.33
N LEU A 83 -1.81 -10.18 -2.07
CA LEU A 83 -1.93 -11.41 -2.85
C LEU A 83 -2.48 -11.15 -4.26
N LEU A 84 -3.56 -10.37 -4.36
CA LEU A 84 -4.21 -10.07 -5.63
C LEU A 84 -3.31 -9.21 -6.53
N GLY A 85 -2.70 -8.19 -5.93
CA GLY A 85 -2.08 -7.05 -6.62
C GLY A 85 -3.06 -6.37 -7.55
N GLY A 86 -2.52 -5.73 -8.58
CA GLY A 86 -3.35 -4.96 -9.47
C GLY A 86 -3.96 -3.73 -8.77
N THR A 87 -5.05 -3.24 -9.36
CA THR A 87 -5.92 -2.21 -8.82
C THR A 87 -7.24 -2.86 -8.44
N ALA A 88 -7.76 -2.56 -7.25
CA ALA A 88 -9.01 -3.14 -6.77
C ALA A 88 -9.78 -2.14 -5.90
N VAL A 89 -11.10 -2.27 -5.88
CA VAL A 89 -11.94 -1.62 -4.86
C VAL A 89 -12.00 -2.54 -3.65
N GLY A 90 -11.52 -2.04 -2.51
CA GLY A 90 -11.71 -2.66 -1.20
C GLY A 90 -12.98 -2.16 -0.52
N THR A 91 -13.77 -3.07 0.04
CA THR A 91 -14.93 -2.76 0.89
C THR A 91 -14.82 -3.48 2.24
N GLY A 92 -15.71 -3.15 3.20
CA GLY A 92 -15.59 -3.62 4.57
C GLY A 92 -14.48 -2.87 5.31
N ARG A 93 -13.50 -3.60 5.84
CA ARG A 93 -12.23 -3.07 6.35
C ARG A 93 -11.13 -3.04 5.29
N GLY A 94 -11.47 -3.32 4.03
CA GLY A 94 -10.53 -3.46 2.91
C GLY A 94 -10.26 -4.90 2.48
N GLU A 95 -10.84 -5.90 3.17
CA GLU A 95 -10.59 -7.31 2.92
C GLU A 95 -11.42 -7.89 1.75
N VAL A 96 -12.53 -7.23 1.38
CA VAL A 96 -13.38 -7.66 0.26
C VAL A 96 -12.98 -6.88 -0.98
N LEU A 97 -12.32 -7.57 -1.92
CA LEU A 97 -11.70 -6.96 -3.09
C LEU A 97 -12.47 -7.26 -4.38
N THR A 98 -12.74 -6.21 -5.15
CA THR A 98 -13.23 -6.31 -6.53
C THR A 98 -12.17 -5.74 -7.46
N PRO A 99 -11.53 -6.55 -8.32
CA PRO A 99 -10.54 -6.07 -9.29
C PRO A 99 -11.10 -4.97 -10.20
N LEU A 100 -10.26 -3.99 -10.53
CA LEU A 100 -10.56 -2.93 -11.48
C LEU A 100 -9.64 -3.02 -12.69
N ALA A 101 -10.19 -2.73 -13.87
CA ALA A 101 -9.39 -2.57 -15.06
C ALA A 101 -8.55 -1.28 -14.97
N SER A 102 -7.23 -1.42 -15.08
CA SER A 102 -6.26 -0.34 -15.06
C SER A 102 -5.20 -0.58 -16.14
N PRO A 103 -5.57 -0.50 -17.44
CA PRO A 103 -4.65 -0.85 -18.53
C PRO A 103 -3.52 0.18 -18.71
N GLY A 104 -3.66 1.37 -18.14
CA GLY A 104 -2.67 2.45 -18.20
C GLY A 104 -1.44 2.18 -17.32
N ARG A 105 -0.31 2.77 -17.70
CA ARG A 105 0.87 2.86 -16.84
C ARG A 105 0.86 4.20 -16.11
N PHE A 106 0.75 4.15 -14.79
CA PHE A 106 0.80 5.33 -13.93
C PHE A 106 2.17 5.43 -13.29
N HIS A 107 2.77 6.61 -13.33
CA HIS A 107 4.10 6.87 -12.79
C HIS A 107 3.99 7.56 -11.43
N TRP A 108 4.65 6.98 -10.43
CA TRP A 108 4.55 7.43 -9.05
C TRP A 108 5.91 7.82 -8.48
N VAL A 109 5.90 8.81 -7.60
CA VAL A 109 7.01 9.13 -6.70
C VAL A 109 6.51 9.01 -5.27
N PHE A 110 7.28 8.37 -4.42
CA PHE A 110 7.01 8.24 -3.00
C PHE A 110 8.07 9.00 -2.22
N ALA A 111 7.65 10.02 -1.48
CA ALA A 111 8.50 10.68 -0.49
C ALA A 111 8.38 9.93 0.84
N LEU A 112 9.50 9.37 1.28
CA LEU A 112 9.57 8.50 2.45
C LEU A 112 10.04 9.31 3.66
N SER A 113 9.37 9.11 4.80
CA SER A 113 9.74 9.72 6.08
C SER A 113 10.42 8.69 6.97
N GLY A 114 11.54 9.06 7.59
CA GLY A 114 12.25 8.20 8.56
C GLY A 114 11.53 8.05 9.89
N GLU A 115 10.54 8.91 10.14
CA GLU A 115 9.64 8.80 11.27
C GLU A 115 8.28 8.32 10.81
N GLY A 116 7.81 7.20 11.35
CA GLY A 116 6.50 6.62 11.06
C GLY A 116 5.33 7.36 11.72
N LEU A 117 4.11 7.00 11.33
CA LEU A 117 2.88 7.51 11.91
C LEU A 117 1.98 6.36 12.34
N SER A 118 1.44 6.42 13.56
CA SER A 118 0.63 5.35 14.13
C SER A 118 -0.74 5.30 13.46
N THR A 119 -1.05 4.22 12.74
CA THR A 119 -2.37 4.03 12.11
C THR A 119 -3.53 4.24 13.09
N PRO A 120 -3.56 3.61 14.29
CA PRO A 120 -4.62 3.89 15.27
C PRO A 120 -4.73 5.37 15.69
N ALA A 121 -3.60 6.09 15.80
CA ALA A 121 -3.63 7.50 16.15
C ALA A 121 -4.25 8.36 15.04
N VAL A 122 -3.96 8.04 13.77
CA VAL A 122 -4.54 8.75 12.61
C VAL A 122 -6.04 8.51 12.51
N PHE A 123 -6.52 7.30 12.75
CA PHE A 123 -7.95 7.02 12.81
C PHE A 123 -8.63 7.76 13.97
N ALA A 124 -8.04 7.75 15.17
CA ALA A 124 -8.58 8.50 16.30
C ALA A 124 -8.62 10.01 16.05
N GLU A 125 -7.61 10.55 15.38
CA GLU A 125 -7.58 11.96 14.98
C GLU A 125 -8.61 12.26 13.88
N TYR A 126 -8.81 11.35 12.93
CA TYR A 126 -9.86 11.47 11.92
C TYR A 126 -11.24 11.55 12.57
N ASP A 127 -11.56 10.64 13.51
CA ASP A 127 -12.82 10.64 14.25
C ASP A 127 -13.02 11.96 15.02
N ARG A 128 -11.94 12.49 15.62
CA ARG A 128 -11.96 13.78 16.32
C ARG A 128 -12.22 14.97 15.38
N LEU A 129 -11.63 14.97 14.19
CA LEU A 129 -11.76 16.05 13.20
C LEU A 129 -13.05 15.97 12.37
N ARG A 130 -13.69 14.79 12.34
CA ARG A 130 -14.86 14.47 11.52
C ARG A 130 -15.85 13.55 12.28
N PRO A 131 -16.41 14.00 13.41
CA PRO A 131 -17.32 13.16 14.21
C PRO A 131 -18.57 12.70 13.45
N ASP A 132 -19.00 13.48 12.46
CA ASP A 132 -20.18 13.22 11.61
C ASP A 132 -19.80 12.81 10.17
N ALA A 133 -18.64 12.18 9.97
CA ALA A 133 -18.21 11.72 8.65
C ALA A 133 -19.26 10.79 8.02
N PRO A 134 -19.62 10.99 6.74
CA PRO A 134 -20.48 10.04 6.04
C PRO A 134 -19.75 8.71 5.85
N ALA A 135 -20.52 7.65 5.63
CA ALA A 135 -19.95 6.37 5.19
C ALA A 135 -19.10 6.58 3.92
N PRO A 136 -17.92 5.93 3.81
CA PRO A 136 -17.09 6.01 2.62
C PRO A 136 -17.86 5.63 1.36
N ARG A 137 -17.61 6.34 0.26
CA ARG A 137 -18.23 6.08 -1.04
C ARG A 137 -17.14 6.04 -2.11
N GLY A 138 -17.31 5.12 -3.06
CA GLY A 138 -16.45 5.10 -4.24
C GLY A 138 -16.58 6.38 -5.06
N ASN A 139 -15.50 6.75 -5.76
CA ASN A 139 -15.48 7.89 -6.67
C ASN A 139 -15.54 7.36 -8.13
N PRO A 140 -16.69 7.48 -8.84
CA PRO A 140 -16.82 7.01 -10.21
C PRO A 140 -15.76 7.61 -11.15
N ALA A 141 -15.42 8.90 -10.99
CA ALA A 141 -14.43 9.56 -11.82
C ALA A 141 -13.03 8.94 -11.65
N LEU A 142 -12.69 8.44 -10.45
CA LEU A 142 -11.45 7.73 -10.21
C LEU A 142 -11.42 6.39 -10.96
N THR A 143 -12.52 5.62 -10.89
CA THR A 143 -12.61 4.33 -11.60
C THR A 143 -12.62 4.50 -13.11
N GLU A 144 -13.26 5.55 -13.63
CA GLU A 144 -13.27 5.88 -15.06
C GLU A 144 -11.88 6.30 -15.55
N ALA A 145 -11.16 7.14 -14.79
CA ALA A 145 -9.82 7.57 -15.12
C ALA A 145 -8.81 6.40 -15.15
N LEU A 146 -8.91 5.47 -14.20
CA LEU A 146 -8.11 4.24 -14.18
C LEU A 146 -8.37 3.39 -15.43
N ALA A 147 -9.65 3.15 -15.76
CA ALA A 147 -10.05 2.37 -16.92
C ALA A 147 -9.59 3.01 -18.25
N ALA A 148 -9.59 4.35 -18.31
CA ALA A 148 -9.11 5.11 -19.46
C ALA A 148 -7.58 5.22 -19.55
N GLY A 149 -6.84 4.91 -18.48
CA GLY A 149 -5.40 5.14 -18.41
C GLY A 149 -5.02 6.62 -18.41
N ASP A 150 -5.91 7.51 -17.97
CA ASP A 150 -5.71 8.97 -18.01
C ASP A 150 -5.16 9.47 -16.68
N ALA A 151 -3.85 9.74 -16.64
CA ALA A 151 -3.17 10.22 -15.45
C ALA A 151 -3.65 11.61 -14.99
N ARG A 152 -4.13 12.48 -15.89
CA ARG A 152 -4.61 13.81 -15.50
C ARG A 152 -6.02 13.73 -14.93
N ALA A 153 -6.89 12.93 -15.54
CA ALA A 153 -8.21 12.65 -14.97
C ALA A 153 -8.08 11.95 -13.61
N LEU A 154 -7.13 11.02 -13.48
CA LEU A 154 -6.85 10.35 -12.22
C LEU A 154 -6.39 11.35 -11.16
N ALA A 155 -5.42 12.23 -11.50
CA ALA A 155 -4.92 13.26 -10.61
C ALA A 155 -6.04 14.12 -10.01
N ALA A 156 -7.04 14.50 -10.82
CA ALA A 156 -8.18 15.30 -10.38
C ALA A 156 -9.16 14.54 -9.45
N ALA A 157 -9.12 13.20 -9.47
CA ALA A 157 -10.04 12.34 -8.72
C ALA A 157 -9.41 11.68 -7.48
N LEU A 158 -8.08 11.79 -7.30
CA LEU A 158 -7.37 11.26 -6.14
C LEU A 158 -7.81 11.92 -4.85
N GLY A 159 -7.91 11.12 -3.79
CA GLY A 159 -8.29 11.59 -2.46
C GLY A 159 -7.91 10.59 -1.39
N ASN A 160 -7.76 11.10 -0.17
CA ASN A 160 -7.58 10.31 1.04
C ASN A 160 -8.24 11.04 2.21
N ASP A 161 -9.30 10.46 2.76
CA ASP A 161 -10.04 11.03 3.89
C ASP A 161 -9.18 11.17 5.16
N LEU A 162 -8.16 10.30 5.33
CA LEU A 162 -7.24 10.33 6.46
C LEU A 162 -6.17 11.43 6.34
N GLN A 163 -6.01 12.06 5.16
CA GLN A 163 -4.93 13.02 4.93
C GLN A 163 -4.96 14.20 5.90
N ALA A 164 -6.15 14.74 6.19
CA ALA A 164 -6.28 15.85 7.13
C ALA A 164 -5.83 15.47 8.55
N ALA A 165 -6.14 14.25 8.98
CA ALA A 165 -5.70 13.72 10.27
C ALA A 165 -4.18 13.47 10.30
N ALA A 166 -3.63 12.91 9.23
CA ALA A 166 -2.19 12.71 9.10
C ALA A 166 -1.43 14.05 9.16
N VAL A 167 -1.89 15.08 8.44
CA VAL A 167 -1.30 16.43 8.46
C VAL A 167 -1.50 17.12 9.82
N SER A 168 -2.61 16.88 10.51
CA SER A 168 -2.84 17.40 11.87
C SER A 168 -1.78 16.86 12.85
N LEU A 169 -1.46 15.57 12.78
CA LEU A 169 -0.45 14.93 13.62
C LEU A 169 0.99 15.20 13.16
N ARG A 170 1.20 15.39 11.86
CA ARG A 170 2.50 15.66 11.22
C ARG A 170 2.38 16.84 10.23
N PRO A 171 2.41 18.10 10.74
CA PRO A 171 2.25 19.29 9.89
C PRO A 171 3.34 19.46 8.82
N ASP A 172 4.49 18.84 9.00
CA ASP A 172 5.57 18.79 8.01
C ASP A 172 5.15 18.13 6.69
N LEU A 173 4.19 17.19 6.72
CA LEU A 173 3.65 16.54 5.51
C LEU A 173 3.05 17.55 4.52
N SER A 174 2.48 18.66 5.00
CA SER A 174 1.96 19.71 4.12
C SER A 174 3.08 20.29 3.24
N ARG A 175 4.27 20.51 3.81
CA ARG A 175 5.41 21.06 3.06
C ARG A 175 5.92 20.07 2.02
N VAL A 176 5.90 18.78 2.32
CA VAL A 176 6.29 17.72 1.38
C VAL A 176 5.31 17.67 0.21
N LEU A 177 4.01 17.70 0.49
CA LEU A 177 2.95 17.76 -0.54
C LEU A 177 3.12 18.99 -1.44
N ASP A 178 3.29 20.17 -0.84
CA ASP A 178 3.50 21.42 -1.58
C ASP A 178 4.76 21.37 -2.45
N ALA A 179 5.87 20.81 -1.92
CA ALA A 179 7.12 20.68 -2.65
C ALA A 179 6.99 19.75 -3.86
N GLY A 180 6.32 18.60 -3.72
CA GLY A 180 6.11 17.68 -4.84
C GLY A 180 5.21 18.26 -5.94
N LEU A 181 4.17 19.01 -5.56
CA LEU A 181 3.31 19.74 -6.51
C LEU A 181 4.09 20.85 -7.23
N ALA A 182 4.88 21.64 -6.49
CA ALA A 182 5.72 22.68 -7.07
C ALA A 182 6.80 22.11 -8.02
N ALA A 183 7.22 20.86 -7.79
CA ALA A 183 8.16 20.14 -8.66
C ALA A 183 7.53 19.56 -9.94
N GLY A 184 6.21 19.67 -10.11
CA GLY A 184 5.50 19.26 -11.33
C GLY A 184 4.73 17.94 -11.22
N ALA A 185 4.51 17.41 -10.02
CA ALA A 185 3.56 16.31 -9.85
C ALA A 185 2.14 16.74 -10.27
N LEU A 186 1.41 15.85 -10.94
CA LEU A 186 0.02 16.08 -11.34
C LEU A 186 -0.91 16.16 -10.11
N ALA A 187 -0.63 15.34 -9.10
CA ALA A 187 -1.30 15.35 -7.81
C ALA A 187 -0.38 14.74 -6.74
N GLY A 188 -0.62 15.10 -5.48
CA GLY A 188 0.08 14.56 -4.33
C GLY A 188 -0.92 14.25 -3.20
N LEU A 189 -0.73 13.13 -2.53
CA LEU A 189 -1.53 12.72 -1.37
C LEU A 189 -0.72 11.94 -0.35
N VAL A 190 -1.17 11.94 0.89
CA VAL A 190 -0.67 10.99 1.91
C VAL A 190 -1.19 9.60 1.55
N SER A 191 -0.33 8.58 1.56
CA SER A 191 -0.69 7.19 1.32
C SER A 191 -1.20 6.53 2.61
N GLY A 192 -2.48 6.13 2.61
CA GLY A 192 -3.12 5.52 3.79
C GLY A 192 -3.12 6.45 5.01
N SER A 193 -2.72 5.93 6.16
CA SER A 193 -2.49 6.72 7.37
C SER A 193 -1.18 7.52 7.33
N GLY A 194 -0.37 7.40 6.29
CA GLY A 194 0.93 8.06 6.17
C GLY A 194 2.05 7.35 6.92
N PRO A 195 3.24 7.98 7.01
CA PRO A 195 3.56 9.34 6.56
C PRO A 195 4.05 9.44 5.11
N THR A 196 4.08 8.35 4.33
CA THR A 196 4.51 8.44 2.93
C THR A 196 3.59 9.36 2.14
N CYS A 197 4.18 10.30 1.39
CA CYS A 197 3.46 11.08 0.39
C CYS A 197 3.68 10.43 -0.99
N ALA A 198 2.59 10.11 -1.68
CA ALA A 198 2.59 9.61 -3.04
C ALA A 198 2.27 10.74 -4.02
N PHE A 199 2.99 10.79 -5.12
CA PHE A 199 2.85 11.81 -6.17
C PHE A 199 2.66 11.15 -7.51
N LEU A 200 1.57 11.49 -8.20
CA LEU A 200 1.31 11.04 -9.57
C LEU A 200 2.04 11.95 -10.55
N ALA A 201 2.80 11.37 -11.46
CA ALA A 201 3.50 12.09 -12.53
C ALA A 201 2.92 11.70 -13.91
N GLY A 202 3.05 12.59 -14.90
CA GLY A 202 2.58 12.34 -16.27
C GLY A 202 3.50 11.40 -17.05
N SER A 203 4.75 11.23 -16.62
CA SER A 203 5.72 10.33 -17.24
C SER A 203 6.79 9.86 -16.25
N ALA A 204 7.60 8.87 -16.66
CA ALA A 204 8.76 8.43 -15.89
C ALA A 204 9.83 9.54 -15.75
N GLU A 205 10.00 10.39 -16.76
CA GLU A 205 10.95 11.51 -16.73
C GLU A 205 10.50 12.58 -15.73
N GLU A 206 9.21 12.92 -15.76
CA GLU A 206 8.59 13.83 -14.79
C GLU A 206 8.67 13.25 -13.37
N ALA A 207 8.42 11.95 -13.18
CA ALA A 207 8.59 11.29 -11.89
C ALA A 207 10.02 11.41 -11.36
N ALA A 208 11.02 11.21 -12.23
CA ALA A 208 12.42 11.37 -11.85
C ALA A 208 12.78 12.82 -11.51
N ALA A 209 12.17 13.82 -12.18
CA ALA A 209 12.36 15.23 -11.85
C ALA A 209 11.74 15.60 -10.49
N VAL A 210 10.52 15.13 -10.22
CA VAL A 210 9.84 15.32 -8.94
C VAL A 210 10.63 14.66 -7.80
N ALA A 211 11.12 13.44 -7.99
CA ALA A 211 11.96 12.74 -7.00
C ALA A 211 13.22 13.56 -6.63
N ARG A 212 13.97 14.04 -7.63
CA ARG A 212 15.17 14.88 -7.39
C ARG A 212 14.85 16.17 -6.64
N ALA A 213 13.72 16.81 -6.96
CA ALA A 213 13.31 18.03 -6.28
C ALA A 213 12.91 17.76 -4.81
N LEU A 214 12.22 16.65 -4.55
CA LEU A 214 11.85 16.22 -3.20
C LEU A 214 13.09 15.87 -2.36
N ASP A 215 14.05 15.12 -2.90
CA ASP A 215 15.33 14.84 -2.22
C ASP A 215 16.07 16.15 -1.89
N ALA A 216 16.11 17.10 -2.83
CA ALA A 216 16.76 18.39 -2.63
C ALA A 216 16.03 19.32 -1.63
N SER A 217 14.73 19.10 -1.39
CA SER A 217 13.93 19.90 -0.46
C SER A 217 14.28 19.68 1.00
N GLY A 218 14.89 18.53 1.32
CA GLY A 218 15.15 18.08 2.70
C GLY A 218 13.89 17.74 3.51
N GLY A 219 12.72 17.70 2.87
CA GLY A 219 11.44 17.40 3.53
C GLY A 219 11.15 15.90 3.71
N CYS A 220 11.96 15.03 3.12
CA CYS A 220 11.83 13.58 3.22
C CYS A 220 13.22 12.94 3.39
N GLU A 221 13.27 11.73 3.94
CA GLU A 221 14.53 10.99 4.15
C GLU A 221 15.08 10.46 2.82
N SER A 222 14.19 9.97 1.95
CA SER A 222 14.52 9.45 0.63
C SER A 222 13.30 9.45 -0.26
N THR A 223 13.52 9.32 -1.57
CA THR A 223 12.46 9.13 -2.55
C THR A 223 12.59 7.78 -3.26
N ALA A 224 11.44 7.27 -3.71
CA ALA A 224 11.38 6.10 -4.58
C ALA A 224 10.45 6.38 -5.76
N THR A 225 10.86 6.01 -6.96
CA THR A 225 9.99 6.04 -8.15
C THR A 225 9.43 4.66 -8.43
N ALA A 226 8.16 4.57 -8.78
CA ALA A 226 7.54 3.31 -9.19
C ALA A 226 6.57 3.52 -10.35
N HIS A 227 6.03 2.43 -10.85
CA HIS A 227 4.87 2.45 -11.72
C HIS A 227 3.85 1.41 -11.29
N GLY A 228 2.57 1.70 -11.56
CA GLY A 228 1.48 0.74 -11.53
C GLY A 228 0.83 0.64 -12.90
N ASP A 229 0.07 -0.40 -13.20
CA ASP A 229 -0.28 -1.49 -12.29
C ASP A 229 0.75 -2.64 -12.27
N VAL A 230 0.84 -3.41 -11.17
CA VAL A 230 1.76 -4.56 -11.04
C VAL A 230 1.10 -5.80 -10.42
N PRO A 231 1.53 -7.03 -10.77
CA PRO A 231 0.99 -8.25 -10.17
C PRO A 231 1.20 -8.31 -8.66
N GLY A 232 0.34 -9.06 -7.97
CA GLY A 232 0.50 -9.38 -6.56
C GLY A 232 1.60 -10.40 -6.30
N ALA A 233 1.59 -10.95 -5.08
CA ALA A 233 2.53 -11.99 -4.67
C ALA A 233 2.50 -13.19 -5.65
N ARG A 234 3.66 -13.57 -6.16
CA ARG A 234 3.83 -14.69 -7.09
C ARG A 234 5.21 -15.34 -6.92
N PRO A 235 5.37 -16.63 -7.26
CA PRO A 235 6.69 -17.23 -7.37
C PRO A 235 7.53 -16.49 -8.42
N VAL A 236 8.84 -16.43 -8.19
CA VAL A 236 9.86 -15.92 -9.12
C VAL A 236 10.60 -17.06 -9.79
#